data_AF-A0A917BGE4-F1
#
_entry.id   AF-A0A917BGE4-F1
#
_cell.length_a   1.000
_cell.length_b   1.000
_cell.length_c   1.000
_cell.angle_alpha   90.00
_cell.angle_beta   90.00
_cell.angle_gamma   90.00
#
_symmetry.space_group_name_H-M   'P 1'
#
loop_
_entity.id
_entity.type
_entity.pdbx_description
1 polymer ?
#
loop_
_entity_poly.entity_id
_entity_poly.type
_entity_poly.pdbx_seq_one_letter_code
_entity_poly.pdbx_strand_id
1 'polypeptide(L)'
;MRRAIATALTVPTLLLAACSDGDDGGTTPPPASSTSSTSDGTAVTVDPPSTDGATQTADDTAATGGPTGDATASTAAPSDGEGGEAEGGEEGQAAADVAQAFFVAYIQADPDACDLLLSFSDPSVPMADAEDDLEVCREVLPAAVSGEVDAQQVDAQEQAEILEATQIRGAAVDGDSAVVDRDNLSELLQDVLGDEVIALRKVDGTWYVDLDRSFQTTAP
;
A
#
# COMPACT_ATOMS: atom_id res chain seq x y z
N MET A 1 -19.98 -52.64 -38.73
CA MET A 1 -20.49 -51.63 -39.68
C MET A 1 -19.72 -50.35 -39.43
N ARG A 2 -19.03 -49.84 -40.47
CA ARG A 2 -18.30 -48.57 -40.43
C ARG A 2 -19.32 -47.43 -40.53
N ARG A 3 -19.28 -46.46 -39.62
CA ARG A 3 -19.77 -45.10 -39.90
C ARG A 3 -18.85 -44.09 -39.21
N ALA A 4 -18.00 -43.48 -40.03
CA ALA A 4 -17.32 -42.23 -39.73
C ALA A 4 -18.31 -41.09 -39.98
N ILE A 5 -18.35 -40.09 -39.10
CA ILE A 5 -18.93 -38.79 -39.39
C ILE A 5 -17.89 -37.76 -38.98
N ALA A 6 -17.29 -37.15 -40.00
CA ALA A 6 -16.46 -35.96 -39.89
C ALA A 6 -17.39 -34.74 -39.82
N THR A 7 -17.17 -33.87 -38.86
CA THR A 7 -17.81 -32.56 -38.78
C THR A 7 -16.73 -31.49 -38.83
N ALA A 8 -16.94 -30.57 -39.77
CA ALA A 8 -15.99 -29.60 -40.28
C ALA A 8 -15.69 -28.48 -39.28
N LEU A 9 -14.42 -28.08 -39.24
CA LEU A 9 -13.94 -26.85 -38.62
C LEU A 9 -14.34 -25.65 -39.50
N THR A 10 -15.17 -24.76 -38.96
CA THR A 10 -15.41 -23.43 -39.53
C THR A 10 -14.49 -22.43 -38.85
N VAL A 11 -13.55 -21.90 -39.63
CA VAL A 11 -12.63 -20.81 -39.23
C VAL A 11 -13.32 -19.47 -39.51
N PRO A 12 -13.49 -18.59 -38.50
CA PRO A 12 -13.87 -17.20 -38.77
C PRO A 12 -12.66 -16.43 -39.31
N THR A 13 -12.80 -15.87 -40.50
CA THR A 13 -11.81 -14.97 -41.12
C THR A 13 -12.05 -13.56 -40.61
N LEU A 14 -11.09 -13.03 -39.84
CA LEU A 14 -10.97 -11.61 -39.52
C LEU A 14 -10.45 -10.87 -40.75
N LEU A 15 -11.31 -10.06 -41.37
CA LEU A 15 -10.92 -9.04 -42.35
C LEU A 15 -10.82 -7.70 -41.62
N LEU A 16 -9.61 -7.34 -41.20
CA LEU A 16 -9.29 -5.96 -40.82
C LEU A 16 -9.23 -5.11 -42.09
N ALA A 17 -10.15 -4.16 -42.20
CA ALA A 17 -10.06 -3.04 -43.13
C ALA A 17 -8.92 -2.11 -42.67
N ALA A 18 -7.72 -2.29 -43.25
CA ALA A 18 -6.67 -1.30 -43.20
C ALA A 18 -6.98 -0.21 -44.23
N CYS A 19 -7.41 0.95 -43.74
CA CYS A 19 -7.54 2.18 -44.50
C CYS A 19 -6.67 3.21 -43.80
N SER A 20 -5.46 3.45 -44.31
CA SER A 20 -4.95 4.80 -44.49
C SER A 20 -3.73 4.74 -45.41
N ASP A 21 -3.96 5.30 -46.59
CA ASP A 21 -2.97 5.74 -47.56
C ASP A 21 -1.84 6.53 -46.88
N GLY A 22 -0.62 6.30 -47.36
CA GLY A 22 0.51 7.16 -47.07
C GLY A 22 0.47 8.42 -47.93
N ASP A 23 0.98 9.52 -47.39
CA ASP A 23 1.46 10.65 -48.18
C ASP A 23 2.80 11.12 -47.59
N ASP A 24 3.78 11.18 -48.50
CA ASP A 24 5.17 11.55 -48.32
C ASP A 24 5.33 13.06 -48.04
N GLY A 25 6.37 13.42 -47.29
CA GLY A 25 7.08 14.68 -47.55
C GLY A 25 7.44 15.49 -46.31
N GLY A 26 8.72 15.48 -45.95
CA GLY A 26 9.23 16.40 -44.92
C GLY A 26 10.68 16.18 -44.50
N THR A 27 11.61 16.41 -45.42
CA THR A 27 13.06 16.50 -45.21
C THR A 27 13.44 17.42 -44.05
N THR A 28 14.33 16.99 -43.13
CA THR A 28 15.46 17.77 -42.57
C THR A 28 16.41 16.84 -41.77
N PRO A 29 17.72 16.79 -42.06
CA PRO A 29 18.70 16.02 -41.30
C PRO A 29 19.38 16.86 -40.20
N PRO A 30 19.97 16.22 -39.18
CA PRO A 30 21.30 16.62 -38.75
C PRO A 30 22.28 15.44 -38.58
N PRO A 31 23.59 15.72 -38.43
CA PRO A 31 24.66 14.83 -38.86
C PRO A 31 25.31 13.98 -37.75
N ALA A 32 26.01 12.93 -38.22
CA ALA A 32 27.25 12.30 -37.77
C ALA A 32 27.63 12.21 -36.27
N SER A 33 27.89 10.96 -35.89
CA SER A 33 29.02 10.42 -35.11
C SER A 33 29.85 11.35 -34.21
N SER A 34 30.03 10.93 -32.94
CA SER A 34 31.35 10.69 -32.29
C SER A 34 31.16 10.37 -30.81
N THR A 35 31.57 9.19 -30.34
CA THR A 35 32.81 8.89 -29.61
C THR A 35 32.74 9.20 -28.11
N SER A 36 33.07 8.18 -27.32
CA SER A 36 33.30 8.17 -25.87
C SER A 36 34.26 9.27 -25.38
N SER A 37 34.06 9.76 -24.15
CA SER A 37 35.13 9.97 -23.17
C SER A 37 34.61 10.38 -21.78
N THR A 38 35.41 9.95 -20.81
CA THR A 38 35.42 10.09 -19.34
C THR A 38 35.64 11.50 -18.77
N SER A 39 35.19 11.64 -17.51
CA SER A 39 35.74 12.38 -16.35
C SER A 39 36.03 13.88 -16.41
N ASP A 40 35.36 14.63 -15.53
CA ASP A 40 35.88 15.50 -14.45
C ASP A 40 34.63 16.21 -13.86
N GLY A 41 34.38 16.33 -12.56
CA GLY A 41 35.29 16.63 -11.47
C GLY A 41 34.78 17.91 -10.80
N THR A 42 33.91 17.81 -9.79
CA THR A 42 33.90 18.78 -8.68
C THR A 42 33.24 18.16 -7.46
N ALA A 43 34.09 17.89 -6.46
CA ALA A 43 33.71 17.53 -5.12
C ALA A 43 32.98 18.69 -4.44
N VAL A 44 31.85 18.42 -3.80
CA VAL A 44 31.34 19.28 -2.73
C VAL A 44 31.69 18.61 -1.41
N THR A 45 32.69 19.17 -0.76
CA THR A 45 33.08 18.90 0.61
C THR A 45 31.98 19.40 1.54
N VAL A 46 31.39 18.52 2.34
CA VAL A 46 30.63 18.92 3.53
C VAL A 46 31.43 18.44 4.74
N ASP A 47 32.06 19.41 5.40
CA ASP A 47 32.79 19.24 6.65
C ASP A 47 31.77 19.10 7.81
N PRO A 48 31.89 18.10 8.70
CA PRO A 48 31.02 17.97 9.87
C PRO A 48 31.48 18.91 11.00
N PRO A 49 30.59 19.53 11.78
CA PRO A 49 31.02 20.18 13.00
C PRO A 49 31.40 19.14 14.06
N SER A 50 32.71 18.96 14.26
CA SER A 50 33.27 18.46 15.53
C SER A 50 33.08 19.51 16.62
N THR A 51 32.65 19.09 17.80
CA THR A 51 32.99 19.76 19.06
C THR A 51 33.28 18.70 20.10
N ASP A 52 34.58 18.48 20.33
CA ASP A 52 35.13 17.81 21.49
C ASP A 52 35.33 18.83 22.62
N GLY A 53 35.09 18.43 23.87
CA GLY A 53 35.77 19.05 25.02
C GLY A 53 35.05 19.08 26.38
N ALA A 54 35.17 17.97 27.14
CA ALA A 54 35.42 17.84 28.60
C ALA A 54 34.54 18.61 29.62
N THR A 55 34.08 18.01 30.75
CA THR A 55 34.92 17.63 31.91
C THR A 55 34.12 16.90 33.02
N GLN A 56 34.64 15.76 33.50
CA GLN A 56 34.70 15.13 34.85
C GLN A 56 33.61 15.31 35.95
N THR A 57 33.14 14.14 36.44
CA THR A 57 33.24 13.58 37.82
C THR A 57 32.41 14.14 39.01
N ALA A 58 31.57 13.23 39.54
CA ALA A 58 31.14 12.95 40.94
C ALA A 58 30.37 14.01 41.77
N ASP A 59 29.25 13.62 42.39
CA ASP A 59 29.26 13.06 43.75
C ASP A 59 27.89 12.47 44.15
N ASP A 60 27.97 11.51 45.06
CA ASP A 60 26.95 10.65 45.64
C ASP A 60 26.25 11.38 46.79
N THR A 61 24.93 11.33 46.91
CA THR A 61 24.26 11.46 48.22
C THR A 61 22.94 10.71 48.22
N ALA A 62 22.97 9.54 48.85
CA ALA A 62 21.81 8.79 49.30
C ALA A 62 21.20 9.35 50.62
N ALA A 63 19.98 8.87 50.89
CA ALA A 63 19.19 8.87 52.14
C ALA A 63 18.25 10.09 52.33
N THR A 64 16.96 9.95 52.66
CA THR A 64 16.37 9.05 53.68
C THR A 64 14.83 9.03 53.61
N GLY A 65 14.20 7.84 53.71
CA GLY A 65 13.03 7.53 54.57
C GLY A 65 11.58 7.92 54.16
N GLY A 66 10.71 6.91 53.97
CA GLY A 66 9.25 6.99 53.71
C GLY A 66 8.36 7.35 54.93
N PRO A 67 7.09 6.86 55.11
CA PRO A 67 6.33 5.84 54.35
C PRO A 67 4.83 6.17 54.03
N THR A 68 4.19 5.23 53.31
CA THR A 68 2.75 4.86 53.35
C THR A 68 1.81 5.41 52.25
N GLY A 69 1.54 4.55 51.25
CA GLY A 69 0.19 4.12 50.87
C GLY A 69 -0.68 5.06 50.03
N ASP A 70 -0.80 4.78 48.74
CA ASP A 70 -2.05 4.21 48.22
C ASP A 70 -1.75 3.42 46.94
N ALA A 71 -2.14 2.14 46.97
CA ALA A 71 -2.01 1.23 45.85
C ALA A 71 -3.18 1.50 44.91
N THR A 72 -3.00 2.39 43.93
CA THR A 72 -3.86 2.37 42.75
C THR A 72 -3.42 1.17 41.92
N ALA A 73 -4.15 0.08 42.07
CA ALA A 73 -4.05 -1.07 41.21
C ALA A 73 -4.19 -0.61 39.76
N SER A 74 -3.09 -0.63 38.99
CA SER A 74 -3.19 -0.84 37.56
C SER A 74 -3.91 -2.17 37.39
N THR A 75 -5.21 -2.09 37.09
CA THR A 75 -5.94 -3.18 36.46
C THR A 75 -5.17 -3.51 35.19
N ALA A 76 -4.30 -4.50 35.27
CA ALA A 76 -3.81 -5.20 34.10
C ALA A 76 -5.06 -5.74 33.39
N ALA A 77 -5.36 -5.18 32.23
CA ALA A 77 -6.23 -5.83 31.26
C ALA A 77 -5.68 -7.23 30.99
N PRO A 78 -6.54 -8.23 30.69
CA PRO A 78 -6.05 -9.56 30.38
C PRO A 78 -5.07 -9.45 29.21
N SER A 79 -3.84 -9.94 29.41
CA SER A 79 -2.92 -10.23 28.32
C SER A 79 -3.54 -11.35 27.50
N ASP A 80 -4.29 -10.97 26.48
CA ASP A 80 -4.77 -11.88 25.46
C ASP A 80 -3.73 -11.94 24.34
N GLY A 81 -3.02 -13.08 24.29
CA GLY A 81 -2.38 -13.60 23.08
C GLY A 81 -0.98 -13.08 22.78
N GLU A 82 -0.13 -13.99 22.32
CA GLU A 82 1.12 -13.68 21.63
C GLU A 82 0.84 -12.73 20.44
N GLY A 83 1.05 -11.43 20.66
CA GLY A 83 0.96 -10.39 19.64
C GLY A 83 1.72 -9.18 20.16
N GLY A 84 2.80 -8.80 19.49
CA GLY A 84 3.56 -7.60 19.83
C GLY A 84 2.65 -6.37 19.88
N GLU A 85 3.03 -5.38 20.69
CA GLU A 85 2.37 -4.07 20.69
C GLU A 85 2.22 -3.58 19.24
N ALA A 86 0.99 -3.21 18.85
CA ALA A 86 0.68 -2.65 17.53
C ALA A 86 1.70 -1.56 17.16
N GLU A 87 2.37 -1.72 16.03
CA GLU A 87 3.31 -0.69 15.58
C GLU A 87 2.55 0.63 15.34
N GLY A 88 3.18 1.75 15.68
CA GLY A 88 2.60 3.09 15.56
C GLY A 88 1.60 3.50 16.65
N GLY A 89 1.31 2.64 17.64
CA GLY A 89 0.41 2.99 18.76
C GLY A 89 -1.02 3.30 18.29
N GLU A 90 -1.70 4.25 18.94
CA GLU A 90 -3.09 4.62 18.61
C GLU A 90 -3.25 5.11 17.16
N GLU A 91 -2.26 5.85 16.66
CA GLU A 91 -2.25 6.36 15.27
C GLU A 91 -2.02 5.25 14.25
N GLY A 92 -1.12 4.30 14.57
CA GLY A 92 -0.90 3.11 13.77
C GLY A 92 -2.14 2.22 13.70
N GLN A 93 -2.86 2.07 14.83
CA GLN A 93 -4.13 1.36 14.86
C GLN A 93 -5.20 2.07 14.02
N ALA A 94 -5.32 3.40 14.10
CA ALA A 94 -6.27 4.14 13.29
C ALA A 94 -6.00 3.99 11.79
N ALA A 95 -4.73 3.97 11.38
CA ALA A 95 -4.36 3.69 9.99
C ALA A 95 -4.66 2.22 9.59
N ALA A 96 -4.35 1.26 10.47
CA ALA A 96 -4.66 -0.15 10.26
C ALA A 96 -6.16 -0.40 10.09
N ASP A 97 -7.00 0.25 10.90
CA ASP A 97 -8.46 0.14 10.83
C ASP A 97 -8.99 0.62 9.46
N VAL A 98 -8.43 1.70 8.92
CA VAL A 98 -8.77 2.19 7.57
C VAL A 98 -8.33 1.19 6.49
N ALA A 99 -7.11 0.65 6.59
CA ALA A 99 -6.64 -0.37 5.65
C ALA A 99 -7.54 -1.61 5.68
N GLN A 100 -7.94 -2.07 6.86
CA GLN A 100 -8.84 -3.20 7.02
C GLN A 100 -10.23 -2.91 6.43
N ALA A 101 -10.79 -1.74 6.72
CA ALA A 101 -12.08 -1.31 6.14
C ALA A 101 -12.02 -1.29 4.61
N PHE A 102 -10.92 -0.81 4.04
CA PHE A 102 -10.71 -0.80 2.59
C PHE A 102 -10.71 -2.21 2.00
N PHE A 103 -9.95 -3.16 2.55
CA PHE A 103 -9.94 -4.51 1.99
C PHE A 103 -11.27 -5.25 2.12
N VAL A 104 -11.96 -5.09 3.25
CA VAL A 104 -13.28 -5.70 3.44
C VAL A 104 -14.24 -5.19 2.38
N ALA A 105 -14.27 -3.87 2.15
CA ALA A 105 -15.10 -3.26 1.11
C ALA A 105 -14.64 -3.67 -0.30
N TYR A 106 -13.33 -3.71 -0.57
CA TYR A 106 -12.76 -4.11 -1.85
C TYR A 106 -13.14 -5.54 -2.23
N ILE A 107 -12.96 -6.52 -1.34
CA ILE A 107 -13.31 -7.93 -1.61
C ILE A 107 -14.81 -8.09 -1.86
N GLN A 108 -15.65 -7.31 -1.18
CA GLN A 108 -17.10 -7.31 -1.38
C GLN A 108 -17.53 -6.59 -2.67
N ALA A 109 -16.58 -6.06 -3.45
CA ALA A 109 -16.85 -5.23 -4.62
C ALA A 109 -17.73 -4.01 -4.26
N ASP A 110 -17.60 -3.50 -3.03
CA ASP A 110 -18.39 -2.38 -2.53
C ASP A 110 -17.85 -1.05 -3.08
N PRO A 111 -18.64 -0.25 -3.81
CA PRO A 111 -18.22 1.06 -4.30
C PRO A 111 -17.81 2.04 -3.18
N ASP A 112 -18.21 1.81 -1.93
CA ASP A 112 -17.81 2.64 -0.79
C ASP A 112 -16.33 2.44 -0.42
N ALA A 113 -15.68 1.37 -0.91
CA ALA A 113 -14.22 1.21 -0.83
C ALA A 113 -13.49 2.41 -1.45
N CYS A 114 -14.08 3.03 -2.48
CA CYS A 114 -13.51 4.18 -3.16
C CYS A 114 -13.40 5.42 -2.27
N ASP A 115 -14.26 5.58 -1.27
CA ASP A 115 -14.21 6.74 -0.37
C ASP A 115 -13.04 6.68 0.63
N LEU A 116 -12.39 5.52 0.74
CA LEU A 116 -11.22 5.27 1.60
C LEU A 116 -9.89 5.52 0.86
N LEU A 117 -9.94 5.89 -0.42
CA LEU A 117 -8.78 6.07 -1.28
C LEU A 117 -8.37 7.55 -1.39
N LEU A 118 -7.13 7.77 -1.77
CA LEU A 118 -6.69 9.02 -2.39
C LEU A 118 -7.03 9.00 -3.89
N SER A 119 -7.24 10.18 -4.46
CA SER A 119 -7.48 10.36 -5.90
C SER A 119 -6.37 9.74 -6.75
N PHE A 120 -6.75 9.11 -7.87
CA PHE A 120 -5.80 8.55 -8.83
C PHE A 120 -5.00 9.63 -9.57
N SER A 121 -5.60 10.80 -9.75
CA SER A 121 -5.00 11.94 -10.45
C SER A 121 -4.17 12.84 -9.53
N ASP A 122 -4.53 12.94 -8.25
CA ASP A 122 -3.81 13.71 -7.24
C ASP A 122 -3.81 12.99 -5.87
N PRO A 123 -2.70 12.34 -5.48
CA PRO A 123 -2.61 11.58 -4.22
C PRO A 123 -2.52 12.49 -2.98
N SER A 124 -2.73 13.79 -3.09
CA SER A 124 -2.90 14.70 -1.95
C SER A 124 -4.37 14.99 -1.63
N VAL A 125 -5.30 14.51 -2.45
CA VAL A 125 -6.73 14.77 -2.34
C VAL A 125 -7.48 13.47 -2.04
N PRO A 126 -8.43 13.45 -1.08
CA PRO A 126 -9.33 12.31 -0.89
C PRO A 126 -10.12 12.02 -2.16
N MET A 127 -10.32 10.75 -2.49
CA MET A 127 -11.10 10.35 -3.68
C MET A 127 -12.49 10.99 -3.69
N ALA A 128 -13.12 11.10 -2.52
CA ALA A 128 -14.45 11.71 -2.35
C ALA A 128 -14.53 13.18 -2.83
N ASP A 129 -13.40 13.90 -2.84
CA ASP A 129 -13.30 15.29 -3.30
C ASP A 129 -12.89 15.41 -4.78
N ALA A 130 -12.57 14.29 -5.44
CA ALA A 130 -12.20 14.20 -6.86
C ALA A 130 -13.31 13.49 -7.65
N GLU A 131 -14.37 14.24 -8.00
CA GLU A 131 -15.61 13.68 -8.59
C GLU A 131 -15.37 12.76 -9.81
N ASP A 132 -14.52 13.16 -10.75
CA ASP A 132 -14.22 12.36 -11.95
C ASP A 132 -13.53 11.03 -11.61
N ASP A 133 -12.58 11.04 -10.68
CA ASP A 133 -11.86 9.82 -10.27
C ASP A 133 -12.78 8.90 -9.43
N LEU A 134 -13.64 9.48 -8.57
CA LEU A 134 -14.61 8.73 -7.77
C LEU A 134 -15.62 8.00 -8.65
N GLU A 135 -16.13 8.66 -9.70
CA GLU A 135 -17.04 8.03 -10.67
C GLU A 135 -16.35 6.84 -11.35
N VAL A 136 -15.12 7.03 -11.83
CA VAL A 136 -14.32 5.96 -12.45
C VAL A 136 -14.06 4.81 -11.47
N CYS A 137 -13.69 5.12 -10.23
CA CYS A 137 -13.43 4.10 -9.21
C CYS A 137 -14.67 3.22 -8.98
N ARG A 138 -15.83 3.86 -8.75
CA ARG A 138 -17.10 3.15 -8.47
C ARG A 138 -17.61 2.34 -9.66
N GLU A 139 -17.34 2.78 -10.90
CA GLU A 139 -17.69 2.03 -12.09
C GLU A 139 -16.78 0.79 -12.28
N VAL A 140 -15.47 0.96 -12.08
CA VAL A 140 -14.47 -0.06 -12.41
C VAL A 140 -14.31 -1.10 -11.31
N LEU A 141 -14.33 -0.69 -10.03
CA LEU A 141 -14.03 -1.57 -8.89
C LEU A 141 -14.87 -2.85 -8.89
N PRO A 142 -16.21 -2.80 -9.06
CA PRO A 142 -17.00 -4.03 -9.02
C PRO A 142 -16.65 -5.01 -10.14
N ALA A 143 -16.32 -4.49 -11.32
CA ALA A 143 -15.93 -5.32 -12.47
C ALA A 143 -14.52 -5.92 -12.31
N ALA A 144 -13.59 -5.16 -11.71
CA ALA A 144 -12.23 -5.62 -11.43
C ALA A 144 -12.24 -6.80 -10.45
N VAL A 145 -12.99 -6.66 -9.34
CA VAL A 145 -13.03 -7.66 -8.26
C VAL A 145 -13.84 -8.90 -8.66
N SER A 146 -14.99 -8.72 -9.34
CA SER A 146 -15.84 -9.85 -9.74
C SER A 146 -15.11 -10.83 -10.65
N GLY A 147 -14.23 -10.34 -11.54
CA GLY A 147 -13.44 -11.19 -12.42
C GLY A 147 -12.42 -12.07 -11.68
N GLU A 148 -11.91 -11.59 -10.56
CA GLU A 148 -10.90 -12.28 -9.74
C GLU A 148 -11.55 -13.27 -8.77
N VAL A 149 -12.67 -12.89 -8.14
CA VAL A 149 -13.43 -13.75 -7.24
C VAL A 149 -14.05 -14.94 -8.00
N ASP A 150 -14.67 -14.69 -9.17
CA ASP A 150 -15.24 -15.74 -10.01
C ASP A 150 -14.18 -16.74 -10.49
N ALA A 151 -12.95 -16.27 -10.75
CA ALA A 151 -11.84 -17.13 -11.16
C ALA A 151 -11.37 -18.06 -10.04
N GLN A 152 -11.52 -17.65 -8.77
CA GLN A 152 -11.11 -18.43 -7.60
C GLN A 152 -12.22 -19.33 -7.05
N GLN A 153 -13.47 -19.18 -7.51
CA GLN A 153 -14.65 -19.93 -7.03
C GLN A 153 -14.86 -19.82 -5.52
N VAL A 154 -14.43 -18.71 -4.92
CA VAL A 154 -14.60 -18.45 -3.50
C VAL A 154 -15.69 -17.39 -3.34
N ASP A 155 -16.54 -17.54 -2.34
CA ASP A 155 -17.57 -16.53 -2.04
C ASP A 155 -16.92 -15.25 -1.48
N ALA A 156 -17.32 -14.08 -2.00
CA ALA A 156 -16.77 -12.79 -1.59
C ALA A 156 -17.11 -12.45 -0.13
N GLN A 157 -18.29 -12.85 0.34
CA GLN A 157 -18.74 -12.57 1.70
C GLN A 157 -18.02 -13.47 2.71
N GLU A 158 -17.84 -14.75 2.40
CA GLU A 158 -17.02 -15.66 3.21
C GLU A 158 -15.56 -15.17 3.32
N GLN A 159 -14.97 -14.69 2.23
CA GLN A 159 -13.62 -14.10 2.28
C GLN A 159 -13.57 -12.82 3.11
N ALA A 160 -14.57 -11.96 3.00
CA ALA A 160 -14.62 -10.73 3.79
C ALA A 160 -14.79 -11.02 5.28
N GLU A 161 -15.59 -12.02 5.66
CA GLU A 161 -15.72 -12.46 7.06
C GLU A 161 -14.41 -13.05 7.60
N ILE A 162 -13.71 -13.86 6.79
CA ILE A 162 -12.38 -14.36 7.14
C ILE A 162 -11.42 -13.18 7.31
N LEU A 163 -11.44 -12.21 6.40
CA LEU A 163 -10.57 -11.05 6.47
C LEU A 163 -10.88 -10.16 7.68
N GLU A 164 -12.15 -9.94 7.99
CA GLU A 164 -12.57 -9.18 9.18
C GLU A 164 -12.13 -9.90 10.47
N ALA A 165 -12.21 -11.23 10.50
CA ALA A 165 -11.67 -12.04 11.58
C ALA A 165 -10.13 -12.05 11.62
N THR A 166 -9.49 -11.69 10.51
CA THR A 166 -8.05 -11.75 10.29
C THR A 166 -7.48 -10.32 10.40
N GLN A 167 -7.15 -9.91 11.63
CA GLN A 167 -6.73 -8.55 11.95
C GLN A 167 -5.45 -8.08 11.23
N ILE A 168 -5.48 -6.82 10.80
CA ILE A 168 -4.29 -5.98 10.67
C ILE A 168 -3.95 -5.47 12.07
N ARG A 169 -2.72 -5.70 12.53
CA ARG A 169 -2.31 -5.46 13.92
C ARG A 169 -1.92 -4.01 14.22
N GLY A 170 -1.58 -3.24 13.21
CA GLY A 170 -1.03 -1.89 13.36
C GLY A 170 -0.46 -1.37 12.05
N ALA A 171 0.22 -0.24 12.12
CA ALA A 171 0.92 0.36 10.98
C ALA A 171 2.10 1.18 11.49
N ALA A 172 3.24 1.10 10.82
CA ALA A 172 4.36 1.99 11.09
C ALA A 172 4.03 3.41 10.63
N VAL A 173 3.94 4.37 11.56
CA VAL A 173 3.57 5.77 11.29
C VAL A 173 4.79 6.68 11.28
N ASP A 174 4.90 7.52 10.25
CA ASP A 174 5.84 8.62 10.11
C ASP A 174 5.12 9.90 9.67
N GLY A 175 4.79 10.76 10.64
CA GLY A 175 4.04 11.99 10.40
C GLY A 175 2.68 11.73 9.78
N ASP A 176 2.49 12.20 8.55
CA ASP A 176 1.26 12.04 7.76
C ASP A 176 1.29 10.82 6.83
N SER A 177 2.23 9.89 7.04
CA SER A 177 2.30 8.61 6.30
C SER A 177 2.23 7.44 7.27
N ALA A 178 1.60 6.34 6.83
CA ALA A 178 1.61 5.08 7.53
C ALA A 178 1.84 3.92 6.56
N VAL A 179 2.44 2.84 7.04
CA VAL A 179 2.68 1.63 6.25
C VAL A 179 2.23 0.41 7.05
N VAL A 180 1.35 -0.39 6.46
CA VAL A 180 1.06 -1.74 6.91
C VAL A 180 1.94 -2.67 6.08
N ASP A 181 2.95 -3.25 6.72
CA ASP A 181 3.83 -4.24 6.13
C ASP A 181 3.57 -5.63 6.73
N ARG A 182 4.35 -6.60 6.28
CA ARG A 182 4.23 -8.01 6.66
C ARG A 182 4.15 -8.23 8.18
N ASP A 183 4.93 -7.50 8.97
CA ASP A 183 4.99 -7.69 10.43
C ASP A 183 3.68 -7.28 11.12
N ASN A 184 2.96 -6.36 10.47
CA ASN A 184 1.66 -5.86 10.89
C ASN A 184 0.48 -6.69 10.34
N LEU A 185 0.73 -7.67 9.48
CA LEU A 185 -0.28 -8.58 8.94
C LEU A 185 -0.36 -9.89 9.74
N SER A 186 -1.55 -10.48 9.76
CA SER A 186 -1.72 -11.88 10.20
C SER A 186 -0.99 -12.85 9.25
N GLU A 187 -0.71 -14.07 9.71
CA GLU A 187 -0.09 -15.10 8.85
C GLU A 187 -0.88 -15.35 7.54
N LEU A 188 -2.21 -15.31 7.60
CA LEU A 188 -3.06 -15.54 6.43
C LEU A 188 -2.95 -14.39 5.42
N LEU A 189 -2.87 -13.14 5.88
CA LEU A 189 -2.65 -11.98 5.02
C LEU A 189 -1.21 -11.94 4.48
N GLN A 190 -0.22 -12.38 5.27
CA GLN A 190 1.16 -12.52 4.81
C GLN A 190 1.29 -13.53 3.67
N ASP A 191 0.52 -14.63 3.69
CA ASP A 191 0.53 -15.62 2.60
C ASP A 191 -0.06 -15.05 1.29
N VAL A 192 -0.95 -14.05 1.38
CA VAL A 192 -1.61 -13.41 0.23
C VAL A 192 -0.79 -12.24 -0.32
N LEU A 193 -0.39 -11.30 0.53
CA LEU A 193 0.33 -10.07 0.15
C LEU A 193 1.85 -10.29 0.10
N GLY A 194 2.38 -11.31 0.75
CA GLY A 194 3.82 -11.58 0.79
C GLY A 194 4.59 -10.43 1.44
N ASP A 195 5.48 -9.82 0.66
CA ASP A 195 6.32 -8.69 1.07
C ASP A 195 5.79 -7.34 0.51
N GLU A 196 4.56 -7.34 -0.03
CA GLU A 196 3.88 -6.12 -0.45
C GLU A 196 3.40 -5.32 0.76
N VAL A 197 3.40 -3.99 0.64
CA VAL A 197 2.95 -3.09 1.70
C VAL A 197 1.68 -2.35 1.32
N ILE A 198 0.87 -1.97 2.31
CA ILE A 198 -0.22 -1.00 2.13
C ILE A 198 0.24 0.34 2.68
N ALA A 199 0.25 1.34 1.81
CA ALA A 199 0.61 2.70 2.17
C ALA A 199 -0.65 3.52 2.44
N LEU A 200 -0.62 4.31 3.51
CA LEU A 200 -1.66 5.27 3.83
C LEU A 200 -1.07 6.68 3.97
N ARG A 201 -1.89 7.68 3.67
CA ARG A 201 -1.58 9.09 3.90
C ARG A 201 -2.70 9.76 4.70
N LYS A 202 -2.30 10.67 5.60
CA LYS A 202 -3.21 11.51 6.36
C LYS A 202 -3.50 12.80 5.60
N VAL A 203 -4.77 13.11 5.40
CA VAL A 203 -5.24 14.39 4.84
C VAL A 203 -6.25 14.97 5.80
N ASP A 204 -5.98 16.20 6.28
CA ASP A 204 -6.82 16.90 7.27
C ASP A 204 -7.19 16.09 8.52
N GLY A 205 -6.29 15.20 8.94
CA GLY A 205 -6.47 14.34 10.13
C GLY A 205 -7.15 13.00 9.86
N THR A 206 -7.54 12.70 8.62
CA THR A 206 -8.17 11.43 8.22
C THR A 206 -7.17 10.60 7.41
N TRP A 207 -7.10 9.29 7.66
CA TRP A 207 -6.26 8.36 6.90
C TRP A 207 -6.98 7.88 5.63
N TYR A 208 -6.22 7.78 4.53
CA TYR A 208 -6.66 7.25 3.24
C TYR A 208 -5.61 6.31 2.67
N VAL A 209 -6.03 5.28 1.95
CA VAL A 209 -5.14 4.36 1.24
C VAL A 209 -4.55 5.06 0.01
N ASP A 210 -3.23 5.04 -0.09
CA ASP A 210 -2.45 5.54 -1.23
C ASP A 210 -2.15 4.36 -2.16
N LEU A 211 -2.99 4.14 -3.17
CA LEU A 211 -2.84 3.01 -4.09
C LEU A 211 -1.58 3.09 -4.94
N ASP A 212 -1.12 4.30 -5.27
CA ASP A 212 0.11 4.50 -6.02
C ASP A 212 1.33 3.97 -5.26
N ARG A 213 1.28 4.00 -3.92
CA ARG A 213 2.36 3.53 -3.03
C ARG A 213 2.08 2.16 -2.40
N SER A 214 0.88 1.64 -2.53
CA SER A 214 0.49 0.32 -2.02
C SER A 214 0.84 -0.78 -3.01
N PHE A 215 0.87 -2.02 -2.53
CA PHE A 215 1.15 -3.24 -3.31
C PHE A 215 2.53 -3.22 -3.99
N GLN A 216 3.44 -2.43 -3.44
CA GLN A 216 4.85 -2.43 -3.84
C GLN A 216 5.63 -3.30 -2.87
N THR A 217 6.67 -3.97 -3.37
CA THR A 217 7.65 -4.65 -2.51
C THR A 217 8.59 -3.62 -1.91
N THR A 218 8.81 -3.69 -0.59
CA THR A 218 9.91 -2.96 0.03
C THR A 218 11.23 -3.52 -0.52
N ALA A 219 12.03 -2.66 -1.17
CA ALA A 219 13.35 -3.06 -1.68
C ALA A 219 14.23 -3.61 -0.53
N PRO A 220 15.04 -4.65 -0.78
CA PRO A 220 15.92 -5.25 0.24
C PRO A 220 17.03 -4.33 0.72
#